data_AF-A0A1U7S6E8-F1
#
_entry.id   AF-A0A1U7S6E8-F1
#
_cell.length_a   1.000
_cell.length_b   1.000
_cell.length_c   1.000
_cell.angle_alpha   90.00
_cell.angle_beta   90.00
_cell.angle_gamma   90.00
#
_symmetry.space_group_name_H-M   'P 1'
#
loop_
_entity.id
_entity.type
_entity.pdbx_description
1 polymer ?
#
loop_
_entity_poly.entity_id
_entity_poly.type
_entity_poly.pdbx_seq_one_letter_code
_entity_poly.pdbx_strand_id
1 'polypeptide(L)'
;MARWSDPVKGSSCVLLRLVSAEMERKCPGKLGPTSKSSFQIGVIIMDKSGAIDFCALERELQAAVAADEKYWRENDAKFRAVHQKVASYEEFRDIVRASHLKPLEKKDKFGKKKNLLWNSCATQAKCQQNSEVEIAQRLDRLPETSSEFYRDWRRCLKSGQEKYQFLLQLGGTGLGKIFQADLGFGLLGEFLRVLAENVCGEDREATLHILQSLSETKHFGLNVDLLSQVEKESSRDLFEKLKSMNRNCSTRGLPFDKAKAGSEALGEEPSETEREMHLQGCDLGREADERRLMELMKCYQLM
;
A
#
# COMPACT_ATOMS: atom_id res chain seq x y z
N MET A 1 -2.04 -50.86 -11.72
CA MET A 1 -0.69 -51.45 -11.76
C MET A 1 -0.40 -51.84 -13.21
N ALA A 2 0.33 -50.99 -13.94
CA ALA A 2 0.91 -51.19 -15.29
C ALA A 2 1.44 -49.81 -15.76
N ARG A 3 2.61 -49.37 -15.29
CA ARG A 3 3.94 -49.50 -15.95
C ARG A 3 3.91 -49.05 -17.42
N TRP A 4 4.12 -47.75 -17.65
CA TRP A 4 4.57 -47.23 -18.94
C TRP A 4 6.10 -47.24 -18.92
N SER A 5 6.67 -48.16 -19.70
CA SER A 5 8.08 -48.12 -20.08
C SER A 5 8.24 -47.21 -21.30
N ASP A 6 9.22 -46.31 -21.24
CA ASP A 6 9.73 -45.55 -22.37
C ASP A 6 10.08 -46.46 -23.56
N PRO A 7 9.95 -45.94 -24.79
CA PRO A 7 11.10 -46.02 -25.67
C PRO A 7 11.39 -44.72 -26.45
N VAL A 8 12.68 -44.37 -26.41
CA VAL A 8 13.50 -43.95 -27.55
C VAL A 8 13.29 -42.52 -28.09
N LYS A 9 14.08 -41.63 -27.48
CA LYS A 9 14.75 -40.51 -28.15
C LYS A 9 15.37 -40.98 -29.48
N GLY A 10 14.80 -40.60 -30.62
CA GLY A 10 15.39 -40.91 -31.92
C GLY A 10 14.62 -40.42 -33.14
N SER A 11 13.29 -40.30 -33.06
CA SER A 11 12.46 -40.06 -34.26
C SER A 11 12.16 -38.59 -34.57
N SER A 12 12.42 -37.65 -33.65
CA SER A 12 12.09 -36.23 -33.86
C SER A 12 13.08 -35.50 -34.79
N CYS A 13 14.33 -35.96 -34.86
CA CYS A 13 15.36 -35.31 -35.67
C CYS A 13 15.27 -35.65 -37.16
N VAL A 14 14.66 -36.79 -37.50
CA VAL A 14 14.54 -37.25 -38.89
C VAL A 14 13.29 -36.67 -39.56
N LEU A 15 12.17 -36.54 -38.83
CA LEU A 15 10.96 -35.90 -39.38
C LEU A 15 11.16 -34.40 -39.63
N LEU A 16 11.91 -33.68 -38.79
CA LEU A 16 12.21 -32.27 -39.02
C LEU A 16 13.16 -32.07 -40.22
N ARG A 17 14.11 -32.99 -40.45
CA ARG A 17 14.99 -32.94 -41.63
C ARG A 17 14.28 -33.32 -42.92
N LEU A 18 13.34 -34.26 -42.90
CA LEU A 18 12.54 -34.62 -44.08
C LEU A 18 11.51 -33.54 -44.43
N VAL A 19 10.89 -32.87 -43.45
CA VAL A 19 9.99 -31.74 -43.75
C VAL A 19 10.77 -30.52 -44.24
N SER A 20 11.98 -30.25 -43.72
CA SER A 20 12.84 -29.19 -44.28
C SER A 20 13.38 -29.51 -45.69
N ALA A 21 13.75 -30.76 -45.98
CA ALA A 21 14.31 -31.14 -47.28
C ALA A 21 13.26 -31.40 -48.38
N GLU A 22 12.02 -31.77 -48.03
CA GLU A 22 10.95 -31.99 -49.01
C GLU A 22 10.29 -30.66 -49.43
N MET A 23 10.41 -29.60 -48.63
CA MET A 23 9.77 -28.30 -48.90
C MET A 23 10.65 -27.33 -49.70
N GLU A 24 11.99 -27.53 -49.72
CA GLU A 24 12.88 -26.83 -50.66
C GLU A 24 12.66 -27.25 -52.13
N ARG A 25 11.98 -28.38 -52.39
CA ARG A 25 11.71 -28.87 -53.76
C ARG A 25 10.31 -28.57 -54.29
N LYS A 26 9.45 -27.86 -53.55
CA LYS A 26 8.06 -27.60 -53.97
C LYS A 26 7.59 -26.16 -53.78
N CYS A 27 8.34 -25.20 -54.32
CA CYS A 27 7.80 -23.88 -54.68
C CYS A 27 8.31 -23.44 -56.07
N PRO A 28 7.90 -24.08 -57.18
CA PRO A 28 7.91 -23.40 -58.46
C PRO A 28 6.81 -22.33 -58.42
N GLY A 29 7.17 -21.11 -58.82
CA GLY A 29 6.35 -19.92 -58.71
C GLY A 29 4.87 -20.13 -59.08
N LYS A 30 4.00 -19.77 -58.15
CA LYS A 30 2.63 -19.34 -58.43
C LYS A 30 2.31 -18.18 -57.49
N LEU A 31 2.73 -17.00 -57.93
CA LEU A 31 2.09 -15.75 -57.54
C LEU A 31 0.65 -15.81 -58.08
N GLY A 32 -0.30 -16.14 -57.20
CA GLY A 32 -1.73 -15.95 -57.44
C GLY A 32 -2.13 -14.52 -57.06
N PRO A 33 -3.02 -13.86 -57.82
CA PRO A 33 -3.15 -12.42 -57.82
C PRO A 33 -4.07 -11.95 -56.68
N THR A 34 -3.54 -11.16 -55.75
CA THR A 34 -4.38 -10.35 -54.86
C THR A 34 -4.16 -8.88 -55.20
N SER A 35 -5.16 -8.35 -55.91
CA SER A 35 -5.46 -6.95 -56.17
C SER A 35 -4.34 -6.09 -56.78
N LYS A 36 -4.42 -5.94 -58.10
CA LYS A 36 -4.09 -4.72 -58.86
C LYS A 36 -2.75 -4.07 -58.50
N SER A 37 -1.66 -4.75 -58.81
CA SER A 37 -0.50 -4.07 -59.38
C SER A 37 0.04 -5.00 -60.44
N SER A 38 -0.55 -4.90 -61.63
CA SER A 38 0.05 -5.42 -62.85
C SER A 38 1.49 -4.90 -62.86
N PHE A 39 2.45 -5.80 -62.86
CA PHE A 39 3.86 -5.49 -63.09
C PHE A 39 3.95 -4.81 -64.45
N GLN A 40 3.86 -3.49 -64.44
CA GLN A 40 3.99 -2.63 -65.60
C GLN A 40 5.42 -2.08 -65.57
N ILE A 41 6.39 -2.99 -65.62
CA ILE A 41 7.77 -2.63 -65.99
C ILE A 41 7.71 -2.28 -67.48
N GLY A 42 7.32 -1.04 -67.75
CA GLY A 42 6.99 -0.58 -69.09
C GLY A 42 6.31 0.78 -69.14
N VAL A 43 6.19 1.49 -68.02
CA VAL A 43 5.91 2.93 -68.05
C VAL A 43 7.17 3.65 -67.61
N ILE A 44 8.01 3.99 -68.59
CA ILE A 44 8.98 5.06 -68.41
C ILE A 44 8.14 6.28 -68.03
N ILE A 45 8.22 6.72 -66.77
CA ILE A 45 7.67 8.01 -66.34
C ILE A 45 8.52 9.07 -67.03
N MET A 46 8.18 9.35 -68.27
CA MET A 46 8.77 10.38 -69.08
C MET A 46 7.91 11.62 -68.86
N ASP A 47 8.51 12.68 -68.33
CA ASP A 47 7.83 13.97 -68.29
C ASP A 47 7.47 14.40 -69.74
N LYS A 48 6.49 15.29 -69.91
CA LYS A 48 6.05 15.83 -71.21
C LYS A 48 7.20 16.43 -72.05
N SER A 49 8.37 16.62 -71.43
CA SER A 49 9.64 17.10 -71.99
C SER A 49 10.59 16.00 -72.50
N GLY A 50 10.28 14.71 -72.35
CA GLY A 50 11.19 13.62 -72.74
C GLY A 50 12.31 13.33 -71.71
N ALA A 51 12.36 14.07 -70.60
CA ALA A 51 13.35 13.90 -69.55
C ALA A 51 12.94 12.78 -68.58
N ILE A 52 13.90 11.90 -68.25
CA ILE A 52 13.73 10.85 -67.25
C ILE A 52 13.89 11.49 -65.86
N ASP A 53 12.87 11.37 -65.02
CA ASP A 53 12.94 11.81 -63.62
C ASP A 53 13.66 10.74 -62.77
N PHE A 54 14.96 10.93 -62.57
CA PHE A 54 15.79 10.03 -61.76
C PHE A 54 15.33 9.96 -60.29
N CYS A 55 14.75 11.03 -59.75
CA CYS A 55 14.27 11.07 -58.36
C CYS A 55 12.99 10.22 -58.21
N ALA A 56 12.08 10.29 -59.17
CA ALA A 56 10.89 9.44 -59.20
C ALA A 56 11.25 7.96 -59.32
N LEU A 57 12.23 7.64 -60.18
CA LEU A 57 12.72 6.27 -60.38
C LEU A 57 13.44 5.74 -59.14
N GLU A 58 14.29 6.54 -58.50
CA GLU A 58 14.97 6.16 -57.25
C GLU A 58 13.95 5.87 -56.14
N ARG A 59 12.91 6.70 -56.01
CA ARG A 59 11.84 6.48 -55.03
C ARG A 59 11.05 5.19 -55.30
N GLU A 60 10.78 4.88 -56.57
CA GLU A 60 10.11 3.63 -56.94
C GLU A 60 10.97 2.41 -56.61
N LEU A 61 12.28 2.47 -56.93
CA LEU A 61 13.23 1.43 -56.59
C LEU A 61 13.32 1.21 -55.08
N GLN A 62 13.45 2.28 -54.30
CA GLN A 62 13.47 2.22 -52.84
C GLN A 62 12.15 1.65 -52.28
N ALA A 63 11.01 2.01 -52.87
CA ALA A 63 9.71 1.46 -52.46
C ALA A 63 9.60 -0.04 -52.75
N ALA A 64 10.10 -0.50 -53.89
CA ALA A 64 10.14 -1.92 -54.24
C ALA A 64 11.03 -2.72 -53.28
N VAL A 65 12.24 -2.22 -52.98
CA VAL A 65 13.15 -2.85 -52.02
C VAL A 65 12.53 -2.90 -50.62
N ALA A 66 11.93 -1.80 -50.16
CA ALA A 66 11.27 -1.77 -48.86
C ALA A 66 10.06 -2.72 -48.77
N ALA A 67 9.33 -2.91 -49.88
CA ALA A 67 8.22 -3.87 -49.95
C ALA A 67 8.72 -5.32 -49.84
N ASP A 68 9.82 -5.66 -50.51
CA ASP A 68 10.46 -6.97 -50.41
C ASP A 68 10.98 -7.23 -49.00
N GLU A 69 11.68 -6.27 -48.39
CA GLU A 69 12.14 -6.38 -47.00
C GLU A 69 10.98 -6.57 -46.02
N LYS A 70 9.85 -5.89 -46.25
CA LYS A 70 8.64 -6.06 -45.46
C LYS A 70 8.07 -7.48 -45.61
N TYR A 71 7.98 -7.97 -46.85
CA TYR A 71 7.52 -9.33 -47.12
C TYR A 71 8.37 -10.37 -46.36
N TRP A 72 9.69 -10.24 -46.43
CA TRP A 72 10.60 -11.14 -45.72
C TRP A 72 10.43 -11.08 -44.20
N ARG A 73 10.29 -9.89 -43.62
CA ARG A 73 10.05 -9.72 -42.17
C ARG A 73 8.74 -10.33 -41.71
N GLU A 74 7.65 -10.13 -42.45
CA GLU A 74 6.35 -10.71 -42.12
C GLU A 74 6.37 -12.23 -42.27
N ASN A 75 7.03 -12.76 -43.30
CA ASN A 75 7.15 -14.20 -43.52
C ASN A 75 7.97 -14.89 -42.42
N ASP A 76 9.08 -14.28 -42.01
CA ASP A 76 9.86 -14.73 -40.84
C ASP A 76 9.00 -14.74 -39.57
N ALA A 77 8.22 -13.69 -39.31
CA ALA A 77 7.31 -13.65 -38.17
C ALA A 77 6.22 -14.73 -38.22
N LYS A 78 5.67 -15.02 -39.41
CA LYS A 78 4.72 -16.14 -39.62
C LYS A 78 5.37 -17.47 -39.24
N PHE A 79 6.58 -17.74 -39.74
CA PHE A 79 7.32 -18.95 -39.37
C PHE A 79 7.61 -19.02 -37.89
N ARG A 80 8.05 -17.92 -37.25
CA ARG A 80 8.28 -17.87 -35.80
C ARG A 80 7.02 -18.18 -35.00
N ALA A 81 5.87 -17.60 -35.35
CA ALA A 81 4.61 -17.85 -34.67
C ALA A 81 4.15 -19.31 -34.80
N VAL A 82 4.33 -19.93 -35.98
CA VAL A 82 4.05 -21.35 -36.20
C VAL A 82 4.99 -22.23 -35.37
N HIS A 83 6.29 -21.93 -35.35
CA HIS A 83 7.26 -22.66 -34.52
C HIS A 83 6.95 -22.56 -33.03
N GLN A 84 6.46 -21.41 -32.57
CA GLN A 84 6.03 -21.19 -31.18
C GLN A 84 4.72 -21.89 -30.82
N LYS A 85 3.97 -22.44 -31.80
CA LYS A 85 2.68 -23.11 -31.61
C LYS A 85 1.63 -22.23 -30.92
N VAL A 86 1.50 -21.00 -31.41
CA VAL A 86 0.50 -20.02 -30.95
C VAL A 86 -0.91 -20.62 -30.99
N ALA A 87 -1.69 -20.43 -29.90
CA ALA A 87 -2.98 -21.09 -29.70
C ALA A 87 -4.16 -20.40 -30.41
N SER A 88 -4.04 -19.10 -30.70
CA SER A 88 -5.12 -18.31 -31.30
C SER A 88 -4.69 -17.57 -32.57
N TYR A 89 -5.63 -17.38 -33.50
CA TYR A 89 -5.37 -16.59 -34.71
C TYR A 89 -5.09 -15.11 -34.40
N GLU A 90 -5.73 -14.57 -33.36
CA GLU A 90 -5.52 -13.18 -32.93
C GLU A 90 -4.06 -12.95 -32.50
N GLU A 91 -3.51 -13.86 -31.71
CA GLU A 91 -2.09 -13.82 -31.29
C GLU A 91 -1.14 -13.99 -32.49
N PHE A 92 -1.46 -14.90 -33.41
CA PHE A 92 -0.68 -15.05 -34.66
C PHE A 92 -0.67 -13.76 -35.48
N ARG A 93 -1.83 -13.14 -35.64
CA ARG A 93 -2.00 -11.89 -36.39
C ARG A 93 -1.21 -10.75 -35.74
N ASP A 94 -1.24 -10.67 -34.42
CA ASP A 94 -0.56 -9.61 -33.68
C ASP A 94 0.97 -9.77 -33.75
N ILE A 95 1.49 -11.00 -33.71
CA ILE A 95 2.92 -11.29 -33.94
C ILE A 95 3.36 -10.86 -35.34
N VAL A 96 2.58 -11.16 -36.38
CA VAL A 96 2.91 -10.79 -37.77
C VAL A 96 2.86 -9.27 -37.96
N ARG A 97 1.86 -8.60 -37.38
CA ARG A 97 1.77 -7.12 -37.39
C ARG A 97 2.96 -6.48 -36.67
N ALA A 98 3.40 -7.07 -35.57
CA ALA A 98 4.55 -6.63 -34.78
C ALA A 98 5.91 -7.05 -35.36
N SER A 99 5.99 -7.64 -36.56
CA SER A 99 7.24 -8.11 -37.19
C SER A 99 8.31 -7.04 -37.41
N HIS A 100 7.90 -5.78 -37.49
CA HIS A 100 8.79 -4.63 -37.63
C HIS A 100 9.48 -4.23 -36.31
N LEU A 101 9.03 -4.78 -35.16
CA LEU A 101 9.64 -4.51 -33.86
C LEU A 101 10.92 -5.35 -33.70
N LYS A 102 12.00 -4.69 -33.30
CA LYS A 102 13.27 -5.36 -32.98
C LYS A 102 13.19 -5.96 -31.58
N PRO A 103 13.61 -7.23 -31.37
CA PRO A 103 13.77 -7.78 -30.04
C PRO A 103 14.68 -6.88 -29.20
N LEU A 104 14.30 -6.64 -27.94
CA LEU A 104 15.09 -5.81 -27.04
C LEU A 104 16.51 -6.38 -26.91
N GLU A 105 17.50 -5.61 -27.37
CA GLU A 105 18.89 -6.01 -27.23
C GLU A 105 19.34 -5.87 -25.77
N LYS A 106 20.38 -6.60 -25.37
CA LYS A 106 20.92 -6.53 -23.98
C LYS A 106 21.36 -5.12 -23.60
N LYS A 107 21.70 -4.28 -24.59
CA LYS A 107 22.04 -2.85 -24.44
C LYS A 107 20.81 -1.94 -24.29
N ASP A 108 19.65 -2.35 -24.82
CA ASP A 108 18.38 -1.61 -24.68
C ASP A 108 17.72 -1.86 -23.32
N LYS A 109 18.12 -2.93 -22.61
CA LYS A 109 17.58 -3.25 -21.29
C LYS A 109 17.87 -2.21 -20.21
N PHE A 110 18.77 -1.26 -20.46
CA PHE A 110 19.05 -0.19 -19.52
C PHE A 110 19.49 1.07 -20.27
N GLY A 111 18.53 1.87 -20.75
CA GLY A 111 18.78 3.33 -20.79
C GLY A 111 19.32 3.71 -19.41
N LYS A 112 20.40 4.53 -19.36
CA LYS A 112 21.15 4.92 -18.13
C LYS A 112 20.26 4.69 -16.93
N LYS A 113 20.61 3.72 -16.07
CA LYS A 113 19.95 3.53 -14.77
C LYS A 113 20.07 4.85 -14.01
N LYS A 114 19.26 5.85 -14.36
CA LYS A 114 18.72 6.77 -13.37
C LYS A 114 18.07 5.78 -12.45
N ASN A 115 18.72 5.58 -11.31
CA ASN A 115 18.14 4.92 -10.17
C ASN A 115 16.90 5.75 -9.86
N LEU A 116 15.85 5.55 -10.65
CA LEU A 116 14.50 5.89 -10.30
C LEU A 116 14.24 4.86 -9.22
N LEU A 117 14.74 5.17 -8.02
CA LEU A 117 14.26 4.54 -6.81
C LEU A 117 12.76 4.70 -6.95
N TRP A 118 12.07 3.57 -7.05
CA TRP A 118 10.61 3.53 -7.04
C TRP A 118 10.00 4.22 -5.81
N ASN A 119 10.86 4.62 -4.86
CA ASN A 119 10.58 5.48 -3.73
C ASN A 119 11.33 6.82 -3.89
N SER A 120 10.67 7.84 -4.44
CA SER A 120 11.22 9.22 -4.50
C SER A 120 11.47 9.80 -3.10
N CYS A 121 10.81 9.24 -2.08
CA CYS A 121 10.93 9.60 -0.67
C CYS A 121 12.16 9.02 0.04
N ALA A 122 12.98 8.18 -0.62
CA ALA A 122 14.17 7.56 -0.01
C ALA A 122 15.49 8.30 -0.32
N THR A 123 15.49 9.35 -1.15
CA THR A 123 16.72 10.04 -1.59
C THR A 123 17.26 11.08 -0.60
N GLN A 124 16.56 11.35 0.50
CA GLN A 124 17.10 12.16 1.60
C GLN A 124 17.90 11.30 2.58
N ALA A 125 19.06 10.79 2.15
CA ALA A 125 20.01 10.12 3.06
C ALA A 125 21.47 10.20 2.59
N LYS A 126 21.86 11.36 2.05
CA LYS A 126 23.23 11.86 2.21
C LYS A 126 23.17 13.14 3.02
N CYS A 127 22.66 13.03 4.24
CA CYS A 127 23.04 13.93 5.32
C CYS A 127 23.69 13.05 6.39
N GLN A 128 24.77 13.58 6.95
CA GLN A 128 25.71 12.89 7.81
C GLN A 128 25.05 12.29 9.06
N GLN A 129 25.74 11.32 9.65
CA GLN A 129 25.43 10.72 10.95
C GLN A 129 25.40 11.80 12.05
N ASN A 130 24.28 12.51 12.17
CA ASN A 130 23.86 13.34 13.31
C ASN A 130 22.47 12.87 13.82
N SER A 131 22.16 11.59 13.62
CA SER A 131 20.79 11.06 13.73
C SER A 131 20.19 11.10 15.14
N GLU A 132 21.00 11.12 16.19
CA GLU A 132 20.48 11.11 17.56
C GLU A 132 20.04 12.51 18.04
N VAL A 133 20.66 13.58 17.52
CA VAL A 133 20.37 14.97 17.93
C VAL A 133 19.20 15.56 17.12
N GLU A 134 19.06 15.22 15.83
CA GLU A 134 17.91 15.65 15.03
C GLU A 134 16.59 14.95 15.39
N ILE A 135 16.65 13.71 15.88
CA ILE A 135 15.46 12.98 16.37
C ILE A 135 14.92 13.62 17.64
N ALA A 136 15.80 13.97 18.59
CA ALA A 136 15.41 14.59 19.84
C ALA A 136 14.76 15.97 19.63
N GLN A 137 15.29 16.81 18.73
CA GLN A 137 14.73 18.13 18.42
C GLN A 137 13.37 18.07 17.68
N ARG A 138 13.04 16.95 17.04
CA ARG A 138 11.79 16.80 16.28
C ARG A 138 10.65 16.23 17.12
N LEU A 139 10.94 15.53 18.21
CA LEU A 139 9.93 15.08 19.18
C LEU A 139 9.22 16.25 19.89
N ASP A 140 9.82 17.45 19.91
CA ASP A 140 9.18 18.66 20.43
C ASP A 140 8.01 19.14 19.55
N ARG A 141 7.90 18.65 18.30
CA ARG A 141 6.79 18.98 17.40
C ARG A 141 5.87 17.76 17.26
N LEU A 142 4.61 17.95 17.62
CA LEU A 142 3.57 16.94 17.44
C LEU A 142 3.42 16.62 15.94
N PRO A 143 3.27 15.33 15.57
CA PRO A 143 3.13 14.93 14.17
C PRO A 143 1.83 15.50 13.61
N GLU A 144 1.88 16.13 12.43
CA GLU A 144 0.67 16.65 11.77
C GLU A 144 0.07 15.63 10.78
N THR A 145 0.88 14.67 10.33
CA THR A 145 0.52 13.68 9.31
C THR A 145 0.80 12.26 9.78
N SER A 146 0.00 11.29 9.30
CA SER A 146 0.12 9.87 9.65
C SER A 146 1.52 9.30 9.40
N SER A 147 2.17 9.71 8.30
CA SER A 147 3.53 9.25 7.95
C SER A 147 4.60 9.73 8.94
N GLU A 148 4.45 10.94 9.48
CA GLU A 148 5.36 11.46 10.51
C GLU A 148 5.17 10.68 11.81
N PHE A 149 3.92 10.43 12.20
CA PHE A 149 3.60 9.58 13.34
C PHE A 149 4.25 8.20 13.20
N TYR A 150 4.09 7.50 12.07
CA TYR A 150 4.71 6.17 11.87
C TYR A 150 6.22 6.19 11.99
N ARG A 151 6.86 7.21 11.41
CA ARG A 151 8.31 7.36 11.48
C ARG A 151 8.76 7.50 12.93
N ASP A 152 8.10 8.37 13.68
CA ASP A 152 8.50 8.71 15.04
C ASP A 152 8.17 7.56 16.01
N TRP A 153 7.02 6.90 15.81
CA TRP A 153 6.60 5.69 16.53
C TRP A 153 7.57 4.51 16.38
N ARG A 154 8.15 4.33 15.19
CA ARG A 154 9.06 3.21 14.91
C ARG A 154 10.53 3.51 15.19
N ARG A 155 10.98 4.76 14.99
CA ARG A 155 12.40 5.12 15.08
C ARG A 155 12.80 5.79 16.39
N CYS A 156 11.91 6.59 16.96
CA CYS A 156 12.24 7.49 18.06
C CYS A 156 11.78 6.91 19.40
N LEU A 157 10.59 6.32 19.43
CA LEU A 157 9.98 5.80 20.66
C LEU A 157 10.39 4.33 20.89
N LYS A 158 11.36 4.12 21.78
CA LYS A 158 11.90 2.77 22.09
C LYS A 158 11.29 2.20 23.36
N SER A 159 11.00 3.03 24.36
CA SER A 159 10.37 2.60 25.60
C SER A 159 8.84 2.62 25.53
N GLY A 160 8.18 1.70 26.23
CA GLY A 160 6.72 1.69 26.38
C GLY A 160 6.19 2.96 27.06
N GLN A 161 6.92 3.47 28.06
CA GLN A 161 6.55 4.69 28.79
C GLN A 161 6.63 5.94 27.90
N GLU A 162 7.63 6.04 27.03
CA GLU A 162 7.76 7.13 26.06
C GLU A 162 6.61 7.10 25.06
N LYS A 163 6.26 5.91 24.57
CA LYS A 163 5.10 5.72 23.69
C LYS A 163 3.80 6.14 24.35
N TYR A 164 3.64 5.81 25.63
CA TYR A 164 2.48 6.20 26.41
C TYR A 164 2.37 7.72 26.57
N GLN A 165 3.46 8.38 27.00
CA GLN A 165 3.50 9.84 27.12
C GLN A 165 3.22 10.54 25.78
N PHE A 166 3.76 10.00 24.69
CA PHE A 166 3.52 10.55 23.35
C PHE A 166 2.05 10.43 22.93
N LEU A 167 1.38 9.32 23.23
CA LEU A 167 -0.05 9.15 22.99
C LEU A 167 -0.89 10.14 23.80
N LEU A 168 -0.52 10.39 25.07
CA LEU A 168 -1.19 11.39 25.90
C LEU A 168 -0.97 12.83 25.40
N GLN A 169 0.25 13.18 25.00
CA GLN A 169 0.58 14.50 24.46
C GLN A 169 -0.19 14.79 23.16
N LEU A 170 -0.34 13.79 22.30
CA LEU A 170 -1.10 13.92 21.06
C LEU A 170 -2.61 13.96 21.32
N GLY A 171 -3.07 13.22 22.34
CA GLY A 171 -4.46 13.12 22.74
C GLY A 171 -5.36 12.48 21.68
N GLY A 172 -6.63 12.30 22.03
CA GLY A 172 -7.59 11.69 21.09
C GLY A 172 -7.90 12.60 19.90
N THR A 173 -7.98 13.92 20.08
CA THR A 173 -8.29 14.86 18.98
C THR A 173 -7.18 14.89 17.92
N GLY A 174 -5.90 14.80 18.33
CA GLY A 174 -4.76 14.71 17.43
C GLY A 174 -4.75 13.38 16.68
N LEU A 175 -4.94 12.26 17.40
CA LEU A 175 -5.03 10.92 16.82
C LEU A 175 -6.18 10.81 15.81
N GLY A 176 -7.36 11.32 16.17
CA GLY A 176 -8.52 11.35 15.29
C GLY A 176 -8.23 12.10 13.99
N LYS A 177 -7.57 13.27 14.04
CA LYS A 177 -7.18 14.06 12.85
C LYS A 177 -6.15 13.34 11.98
N ILE A 178 -5.14 12.72 12.59
CA ILE A 178 -4.06 12.04 11.87
C ILE A 178 -4.56 10.77 11.19
N PHE A 179 -5.46 10.04 11.85
CA PHE A 179 -5.94 8.73 11.42
C PHE A 179 -7.39 8.73 10.89
N GLN A 180 -7.91 9.87 10.43
CA GLN A 180 -9.27 9.94 9.85
C GLN A 180 -9.47 8.99 8.67
N ALA A 181 -8.42 8.80 7.85
CA ALA A 181 -8.48 7.97 6.65
C ALA A 181 -8.33 6.49 7.01
N ASP A 182 -7.27 6.15 7.73
CA ASP A 182 -6.97 4.76 8.12
C ASP A 182 -5.98 4.70 9.29
N LEU A 183 -6.22 3.76 10.20
CA LEU A 183 -5.25 3.27 11.18
C LEU A 183 -4.54 2.10 10.52
N GLY A 184 -3.25 2.26 10.27
CA GLY A 184 -2.45 1.25 9.59
C GLY A 184 -2.31 0.00 10.45
N PHE A 185 -2.16 -1.11 9.73
CA PHE A 185 -2.19 -2.45 10.29
C PHE A 185 -1.24 -2.63 11.49
N GLY A 186 -1.78 -3.24 12.56
CA GLY A 186 -1.04 -3.58 13.78
C GLY A 186 -0.81 -2.42 14.75
N LEU A 187 -1.10 -1.18 14.36
CA LEU A 187 -0.88 -0.03 15.22
C LEU A 187 -1.87 0.02 16.40
N LEU A 188 -3.13 -0.36 16.15
CA LEU A 188 -4.17 -0.41 17.18
C LEU A 188 -3.79 -1.35 18.33
N GLY A 189 -3.31 -2.56 18.02
CA GLY A 189 -2.87 -3.53 19.02
C GLY A 189 -1.69 -3.01 19.85
N GLU A 190 -0.72 -2.36 19.20
CA GLU A 190 0.40 -1.71 19.90
C GLU A 190 -0.07 -0.60 20.85
N PHE A 191 -1.03 0.23 20.44
CA PHE A 191 -1.61 1.27 21.29
C PHE A 191 -2.29 0.68 22.51
N LEU A 192 -3.15 -0.32 22.31
CA LEU A 192 -3.89 -0.98 23.38
C LEU A 192 -2.94 -1.60 24.41
N ARG A 193 -1.87 -2.26 23.95
CA ARG A 193 -0.86 -2.84 24.84
C ARG A 193 -0.09 -1.77 25.62
N VAL A 194 0.35 -0.70 24.95
CA VAL A 194 1.08 0.40 25.62
C VAL A 194 0.21 1.09 26.67
N LEU A 195 -1.07 1.32 26.37
CA LEU A 195 -2.03 1.86 27.33
C LEU A 195 -2.25 0.89 28.50
N ALA A 196 -2.44 -0.41 28.23
CA ALA A 196 -2.66 -1.42 29.27
C ALA A 196 -1.47 -1.51 30.25
N GLU A 197 -0.24 -1.38 29.75
CA GLU A 197 0.99 -1.47 30.56
C GLU A 197 1.22 -0.24 31.44
N ASN A 198 0.85 0.97 30.97
CA ASN A 198 1.30 2.23 31.59
C ASN A 198 0.17 3.15 32.09
N VAL A 199 -1.10 2.73 32.03
CA VAL A 199 -2.23 3.57 32.45
C VAL A 199 -2.16 3.97 33.94
N CYS A 200 -2.25 5.27 34.19
CA CYS A 200 -2.35 5.87 35.52
C CYS A 200 -3.77 6.40 35.77
N GLY A 201 -4.18 6.48 37.04
CA GLY A 201 -5.53 6.95 37.42
C GLY A 201 -5.83 8.41 37.03
N GLU A 202 -4.80 9.25 36.93
CA GLU A 202 -4.89 10.66 36.55
C GLU A 202 -5.19 10.85 35.06
N ASP A 203 -4.70 9.93 34.21
CA ASP A 203 -4.83 9.99 32.76
C ASP A 203 -6.07 9.23 32.24
N ARG A 204 -6.96 8.81 33.14
CA ARG A 204 -8.13 8.00 32.78
C ARG A 204 -8.98 8.66 31.70
N GLU A 205 -9.33 9.93 31.89
CA GLU A 205 -10.20 10.66 30.96
C GLU A 205 -9.51 10.85 29.60
N ALA A 206 -8.22 11.16 29.61
CA ALA A 206 -7.42 11.26 28.39
C ALA A 206 -7.37 9.92 27.64
N THR A 207 -7.21 8.81 28.38
CA THR A 207 -7.21 7.44 27.82
C THR A 207 -8.55 7.08 27.21
N LEU A 208 -9.66 7.39 27.87
CA LEU A 208 -11.01 7.16 27.34
C LEU A 208 -11.25 7.98 26.07
N HIS A 209 -10.86 9.25 26.08
CA HIS A 209 -10.98 10.13 24.92
C HIS A 209 -10.14 9.61 23.73
N ILE A 210 -8.93 9.08 23.97
CA ILE A 210 -8.11 8.42 22.94
C ILE A 210 -8.83 7.18 22.38
N LEU A 211 -9.32 6.29 23.24
CA LEU A 211 -10.01 5.07 22.82
C LEU A 211 -11.28 5.38 21.99
N GLN A 212 -12.01 6.43 22.37
CA GLN A 212 -13.15 6.94 21.61
C GLN A 212 -12.72 7.47 20.24
N SER A 213 -11.69 8.31 20.20
CA SER A 213 -11.20 8.89 18.93
C SER A 213 -10.69 7.82 17.97
N LEU A 214 -10.11 6.72 18.48
CA LEU A 214 -9.72 5.56 17.67
C LEU A 214 -10.93 4.80 17.13
N SER A 215 -12.01 4.68 17.92
CA SER A 215 -13.24 4.00 17.52
C SER A 215 -14.01 4.72 16.41
N GLU A 216 -13.82 6.04 16.27
CA GLU A 216 -14.46 6.87 15.23
C GLU A 216 -13.74 6.78 13.86
N THR A 217 -12.63 6.04 13.76
CA THR A 217 -11.89 5.90 12.49
C THR A 217 -12.59 4.98 11.50
N LYS A 218 -12.48 5.29 10.19
CA LYS A 218 -13.23 4.61 9.11
C LYS A 218 -13.03 3.09 9.07
N HIS A 219 -11.82 2.62 9.36
CA HIS A 219 -11.44 1.21 9.28
C HIS A 219 -11.27 0.57 10.67
N PHE A 220 -11.89 1.15 11.71
CA PHE A 220 -11.77 0.64 13.07
C PHE A 220 -12.23 -0.82 13.19
N GLY A 221 -13.40 -1.17 12.62
CA GLY A 221 -13.92 -2.55 12.68
C GLY A 221 -12.94 -3.58 12.11
N LEU A 222 -12.34 -3.30 10.95
CA LEU A 222 -11.31 -4.17 10.35
C LEU A 222 -10.07 -4.26 11.26
N ASN A 223 -9.64 -3.16 11.85
CA ASN A 223 -8.51 -3.17 12.78
C ASN A 223 -8.79 -4.03 14.02
N VAL A 224 -10.02 -4.01 14.56
CA VAL A 224 -10.44 -4.88 15.68
C VAL A 224 -10.47 -6.35 15.30
N ASP A 225 -10.96 -6.68 14.10
CA ASP A 225 -11.00 -8.06 13.59
C ASP A 225 -9.60 -8.64 13.40
N LEU A 226 -8.63 -7.79 13.08
CA LEU A 226 -7.23 -8.15 12.86
C LEU A 226 -6.39 -8.22 14.15
N LEU A 227 -6.95 -7.85 15.31
CA LEU A 227 -6.25 -7.98 16.59
C LEU A 227 -6.01 -9.46 16.93
N SER A 228 -4.78 -9.77 17.33
CA SER A 228 -4.44 -11.08 17.86
C SER A 228 -5.09 -11.33 19.24
N GLN A 229 -5.19 -12.60 19.63
CA GLN A 229 -5.77 -12.98 20.92
C GLN A 229 -5.06 -12.31 22.12
N VAL A 230 -3.72 -12.19 22.06
CA VAL A 230 -2.90 -11.55 23.10
C VAL A 230 -3.21 -10.05 23.21
N GLU A 231 -3.45 -9.38 22.09
CA GLU A 231 -3.80 -7.96 22.08
C GLU A 231 -5.24 -7.73 22.57
N LYS A 232 -6.15 -8.67 22.27
CA LYS A 232 -7.51 -8.67 22.84
C LYS A 232 -7.52 -8.93 24.34
N GLU A 233 -6.58 -9.72 24.87
CA GLU A 233 -6.40 -9.88 26.32
C GLU A 233 -5.88 -8.59 26.95
N SER A 234 -4.85 -7.99 26.35
CA SER A 234 -4.32 -6.69 26.79
C SER A 234 -5.38 -5.60 26.80
N SER A 235 -6.30 -5.59 25.83
CA SER A 235 -7.41 -4.64 25.82
C SER A 235 -8.42 -4.93 26.94
N ARG A 236 -8.80 -6.19 27.19
CA ARG A 236 -9.64 -6.54 28.35
C ARG A 236 -9.02 -6.06 29.66
N ASP A 237 -7.73 -6.31 29.86
CA ASP A 237 -7.00 -5.87 31.05
C ASP A 237 -7.03 -4.34 31.20
N LEU A 238 -6.89 -3.59 30.10
CA LEU A 238 -7.00 -2.13 30.09
C LEU A 238 -8.40 -1.68 30.54
N PHE A 239 -9.47 -2.22 29.96
CA PHE A 239 -10.83 -1.84 30.32
C PHE A 239 -11.18 -2.23 31.76
N GLU A 240 -10.67 -3.36 32.27
CA GLU A 240 -10.81 -3.73 33.68
C GLU A 240 -10.08 -2.75 34.61
N LYS A 241 -8.85 -2.34 34.27
CA LYS A 241 -8.11 -1.30 35.01
C LYS A 241 -8.90 0.01 35.05
N LEU A 242 -9.41 0.48 33.90
CA LEU A 242 -10.21 1.71 33.81
C LEU A 242 -11.50 1.62 34.65
N LYS A 243 -12.15 0.45 34.66
CA LYS A 243 -13.33 0.20 35.51
C LYS A 243 -13.00 0.22 37.00
N SER A 244 -11.86 -0.36 37.40
CA SER A 244 -11.43 -0.36 38.80
C SER A 244 -11.08 1.05 39.29
N MET A 245 -10.48 1.88 38.43
CA MET A 245 -10.17 3.28 38.72
C MET A 245 -11.43 4.12 38.96
N ASN A 246 -12.54 3.81 38.30
CA ASN A 246 -13.83 4.47 38.54
C ASN A 246 -14.34 4.27 39.98
N ARG A 247 -14.07 3.10 40.57
CA ARG A 247 -14.54 2.76 41.91
C ARG A 247 -13.75 3.45 43.02
N ASN A 248 -12.50 3.86 42.76
CA ASN A 248 -11.55 4.33 43.77
C ASN A 248 -11.53 5.86 43.97
N CYS A 249 -12.27 6.64 43.15
CA CYS A 249 -12.35 8.10 43.29
C CYS A 249 -13.11 8.56 44.56
N SER A 250 -13.89 7.68 45.20
CA SER A 250 -14.75 8.05 46.32
C SER A 250 -14.07 8.16 47.70
N THR A 251 -12.77 7.86 47.85
CA THR A 251 -12.12 7.79 49.18
C THR A 251 -10.83 8.60 49.30
N ARG A 252 -10.74 9.79 48.70
CA ARG A 252 -9.61 10.72 48.93
C ARG A 252 -10.05 12.12 49.34
N GLY A 253 -11.13 12.22 50.11
CA GLY A 253 -11.50 13.41 50.86
C GLY A 253 -11.64 13.06 52.34
N LEU A 254 -10.92 13.80 53.19
CA LEU A 254 -10.87 13.78 54.66
C LEU A 254 -9.80 12.88 55.31
N PRO A 255 -8.58 13.41 55.55
CA PRO A 255 -7.88 13.18 56.81
C PRO A 255 -8.64 13.92 57.92
N PHE A 256 -9.32 13.17 58.77
CA PHE A 256 -9.93 13.68 59.99
C PHE A 256 -8.85 13.71 61.09
N ASP A 257 -8.03 14.75 61.11
CA ASP A 257 -7.14 15.00 62.25
C ASP A 257 -7.93 15.74 63.34
N LYS A 258 -8.33 14.96 64.35
CA LYS A 258 -8.74 15.46 65.66
C LYS A 258 -7.50 16.00 66.39
N ALA A 259 -7.34 17.32 66.46
CA ALA A 259 -6.59 17.97 67.53
C ALA A 259 -7.22 19.34 67.87
N LYS A 260 -7.85 19.33 69.04
CA LYS A 260 -8.52 20.40 69.78
C LYS A 260 -7.60 21.61 70.09
N ALA A 261 -8.07 22.84 69.84
CA ALA A 261 -8.34 23.86 70.88
C ALA A 261 -8.51 25.30 70.30
N GLY A 262 -9.70 25.88 70.52
CA GLY A 262 -9.90 27.30 70.85
C GLY A 262 -9.82 28.36 69.74
N SER A 263 -10.98 28.88 69.30
CA SER A 263 -11.37 30.29 69.43
C SER A 263 -12.60 30.59 68.56
N GLU A 264 -13.51 31.37 69.12
CA GLU A 264 -14.77 31.86 68.57
C GLU A 264 -14.57 32.71 67.31
N ALA A 265 -15.43 32.55 66.29
CA ALA A 265 -16.02 33.65 65.50
C ALA A 265 -16.99 33.11 64.43
N LEU A 266 -18.08 33.86 64.26
CA LEU A 266 -19.20 33.70 63.32
C LEU A 266 -18.83 33.29 61.88
N GLY A 267 -19.70 32.48 61.25
CA GLY A 267 -19.79 32.38 59.79
C GLY A 267 -20.55 31.15 59.28
N GLU A 268 -21.84 31.32 59.02
CA GLU A 268 -22.71 30.64 58.03
C GLU A 268 -22.59 29.10 57.87
N GLU A 269 -23.59 28.38 58.42
CA GLU A 269 -23.90 27.00 58.05
C GLU A 269 -24.39 26.93 56.59
N PRO A 270 -23.77 26.14 55.69
CA PRO A 270 -24.30 25.91 54.36
C PRO A 270 -25.55 25.04 54.45
N SER A 271 -26.65 25.52 53.88
CA SER A 271 -27.95 24.82 53.88
C SER A 271 -27.85 23.44 53.23
N GLU A 272 -28.63 22.48 53.72
CA GLU A 272 -28.67 21.07 53.28
C GLU A 272 -28.87 20.93 51.75
N THR A 273 -29.53 21.91 51.13
CA THR A 273 -29.75 22.06 49.68
C THR A 273 -28.47 22.16 48.84
N GLU A 274 -27.39 22.77 49.35
CA GLU A 274 -26.13 22.95 48.60
C GLU A 274 -25.26 21.69 48.64
N ARG A 275 -25.41 20.87 49.69
CA ARG A 275 -24.74 19.57 49.81
C ARG A 275 -25.40 18.52 48.90
N GLU A 276 -26.72 18.55 48.75
CA GLU A 276 -27.45 17.70 47.80
C GLU A 276 -27.17 18.06 46.34
N MET A 277 -27.06 19.35 45.99
CA MET A 277 -26.71 19.78 44.64
C MET A 277 -25.29 19.35 44.20
N HIS A 278 -24.34 19.22 45.13
CA HIS A 278 -22.97 18.79 44.80
C HIS A 278 -22.84 17.26 44.67
N LEU A 279 -23.58 16.49 45.48
CA LEU A 279 -23.64 15.04 45.37
C LEU A 279 -24.33 14.58 44.08
N GLN A 280 -25.40 15.27 43.66
CA GLN A 280 -26.16 14.92 42.46
C GLN A 280 -25.44 15.29 41.15
N GLY A 281 -24.57 16.31 41.16
CA GLY A 281 -23.69 16.63 40.03
C GLY A 281 -22.58 15.60 39.81
N CYS A 282 -22.05 14.99 40.88
CA CYS A 282 -21.02 13.96 40.78
C CYS A 282 -21.54 12.61 40.25
N ASP A 283 -22.81 12.28 40.47
CA ASP A 283 -23.39 11.01 40.00
C ASP A 283 -23.77 11.03 38.51
N LEU A 284 -24.19 12.18 37.98
CA LEU A 284 -24.49 12.32 36.54
C LEU A 284 -23.26 12.19 35.64
N GLY A 285 -22.10 12.67 36.10
CA GLY A 285 -20.82 12.50 35.39
C GLY A 285 -20.38 11.04 35.35
N ARG A 286 -20.48 10.33 36.49
CA ARG A 286 -20.12 8.90 36.58
C ARG A 286 -20.97 8.02 35.68
N GLU A 287 -22.28 8.28 35.60
CA GLU A 287 -23.18 7.49 34.76
C GLU A 287 -22.89 7.70 33.26
N ALA A 288 -22.55 8.92 32.84
CA ALA A 288 -22.14 9.21 31.47
C ALA A 288 -20.83 8.49 31.11
N ASP A 289 -19.86 8.48 32.01
CA ASP A 289 -18.57 7.80 31.79
C ASP A 289 -18.70 6.28 31.77
N GLU A 290 -19.60 5.71 32.58
CA GLU A 290 -19.91 4.28 32.54
C GLU A 290 -20.61 3.89 31.24
N ARG A 291 -21.54 4.71 30.75
CA ARG A 291 -22.19 4.50 29.44
C ARG A 291 -21.17 4.54 28.30
N ARG A 292 -20.26 5.53 28.31
CA ARG A 292 -19.15 5.64 27.35
C ARG A 292 -18.24 4.42 27.40
N LEU A 293 -17.85 3.98 28.61
CA LEU A 293 -17.02 2.80 28.79
C LEU A 293 -17.67 1.54 28.21
N MET A 294 -18.96 1.34 28.47
CA MET A 294 -19.71 0.19 27.97
C MET A 294 -19.87 0.21 26.44
N GLU A 295 -20.08 1.38 25.85
CA GLU A 295 -20.11 1.55 24.39
C GLU A 295 -18.75 1.20 23.77
N LEU A 296 -17.65 1.67 24.36
CA LEU A 296 -16.31 1.32 23.92
C LEU A 296 -16.05 -0.19 24.05
N MET A 297 -16.40 -0.82 25.18
CA MET A 297 -16.24 -2.27 25.33
C MET A 297 -16.96 -3.07 24.24
N LYS A 298 -18.12 -2.59 23.78
CA LYS A 298 -18.85 -3.17 22.64
C LYS A 298 -18.11 -2.95 21.32
N CYS A 299 -17.60 -1.76 21.06
CA CYS A 299 -16.83 -1.43 19.85
C CYS A 299 -15.57 -2.30 19.71
N TYR A 300 -14.87 -2.57 20.81
CA TYR A 300 -13.67 -3.42 20.83
C TYR A 300 -13.98 -4.93 20.89
N GLN A 301 -15.25 -5.34 20.76
CA GLN A 301 -15.71 -6.75 20.82
C GLN A 301 -15.26 -7.47 22.11
N LEU A 302 -15.32 -6.77 23.25
CA LEU A 302 -14.91 -7.29 24.56
C LEU A 302 -16.08 -7.81 25.41
N MET A 303 -17.30 -7.77 24.85
CA MET A 303 -18.51 -8.43 25.38
C MET A 303 -18.90 -9.59 24.48
#